data_AF-A0A971LF96-F1
#
_entry.id   AF-A0A971LF96-F1
#
_cell.length_a   1.000
_cell.length_b   1.000
_cell.length_c   1.000
_cell.angle_alpha   90.00
_cell.angle_beta   90.00
_cell.angle_gamma   90.00
#
_symmetry.space_group_name_H-M   'P 1'
#
loop_
_entity.id
_entity.type
_entity.pdbx_description
1 polymer ?
#
loop_
_entity_poly.entity_id
_entity_poly.type
_entity_poly.pdbx_seq_one_letter_code
_entity_poly.pdbx_strand_id
1 'polypeptide(L)' 'MSKDVIINNIPEVVPGIIAVSRDCFPIELSRSRRDQILKLLKEQGQNVVYAETVVENELDARKALAELK' A
#
# COMPACT_ATOMS: atom_id res chain seq x y z
N MET A 1 -1.26 -19.24 36.15
CA MET A 1 -1.39 -17.86 35.66
C MET A 1 -2.25 -17.91 34.43
N SER A 2 -3.51 -17.55 34.62
CA SER A 2 -4.57 -17.53 33.62
C SER A 2 -4.14 -16.66 32.46
N LYS A 3 -4.06 -17.22 31.24
CA LYS A 3 -3.97 -16.41 30.03
C LYS A 3 -5.34 -15.74 29.89
N ASP A 4 -5.42 -14.46 30.22
CA ASP A 4 -6.56 -13.63 29.88
C ASP A 4 -6.77 -13.77 28.37
N VAL A 5 -7.84 -14.48 27.98
CA VAL A 5 -8.23 -14.63 26.59
C VAL A 5 -8.81 -13.28 26.18
N ILE A 6 -7.96 -12.44 25.59
CA ILE A 6 -8.39 -11.21 24.94
C ILE A 6 -9.26 -11.63 23.76
N ILE A 7 -10.57 -11.44 23.89
CA ILE A 7 -11.50 -11.51 22.75
C ILE A 7 -11.16 -10.31 21.86
N ASN A 8 -10.26 -10.51 20.91
CA ASN A 8 -9.78 -9.48 20.00
C ASN A 8 -10.84 -9.23 18.91
N ASN A 9 -11.83 -8.39 19.22
CA ASN A 9 -12.79 -7.85 18.24
C ASN A 9 -12.29 -6.56 17.58
N ILE A 10 -10.99 -6.28 17.66
CA ILE A 10 -10.35 -5.11 17.07
C ILE A 10 -9.78 -5.55 15.72
N PRO A 11 -10.20 -4.93 14.61
CA PRO A 11 -9.67 -5.28 13.29
C PRO A 11 -8.19 -4.89 13.21
N GLU A 12 -7.35 -5.82 12.76
CA GLU A 12 -5.99 -5.52 12.35
C GLU A 12 -6.05 -4.79 11.00
N VAL A 13 -5.59 -3.53 10.97
CA VAL A 13 -5.58 -2.71 9.76
C VAL A 13 -4.17 -2.70 9.18
N VAL A 14 -4.03 -3.21 7.96
CA VAL A 14 -2.80 -3.12 7.18
C VAL A 14 -2.94 -1.99 6.17
N PRO A 15 -2.17 -0.90 6.25
CA PRO A 15 -2.26 0.20 5.30
C PRO A 15 -1.74 -0.23 3.92
N GLY A 16 -2.45 0.21 2.88
CA GLY A 16 -2.08 0.02 1.48
C GLY A 16 -1.55 1.30 0.84
N ILE A 17 -0.51 1.19 0.03
CA ILE A 17 0.11 2.30 -0.69
C ILE A 17 -0.12 2.15 -2.20
N ILE A 18 -0.59 3.22 -2.84
CA ILE A 18 -0.73 3.30 -4.30
C ILE A 18 0.02 4.50 -4.84
N ALA A 19 0.57 4.36 -6.05
CA ALA A 19 1.12 5.47 -6.81
C ALA A 19 0.15 5.88 -7.91
N VAL A 20 0.01 7.18 -8.14
CA VAL A 20 -0.88 7.75 -9.17
C VAL A 20 -0.04 8.64 -10.08
N SER A 21 -0.24 8.54 -11.40
CA SER A 21 0.45 9.36 -12.38
C SER A 21 -0.55 9.85 -13.43
N ARG A 22 -1.17 11.02 -13.23
CA ARG A 22 -2.11 11.61 -14.19
C ARG A 22 -1.61 12.94 -14.75
N ASP A 23 -2.21 13.34 -15.86
CA ASP A 23 -2.04 14.64 -16.54
C ASP A 23 -0.69 14.85 -17.25
N CYS A 24 0.40 15.03 -16.50
CA CYS A 24 1.73 15.27 -17.07
C CYS A 24 2.86 14.75 -16.16
N PHE A 25 2.52 13.94 -15.16
CA PHE A 25 3.50 13.43 -14.21
C PHE A 25 4.16 12.15 -14.76
N PRO A 26 5.50 12.05 -14.78
CA PRO A 26 6.18 10.85 -15.29
C PRO A 26 5.90 9.62 -14.43
N ILE A 27 5.43 8.55 -15.07
CA ILE A 27 5.11 7.28 -14.40
C ILE A 27 6.29 6.71 -13.62
N GLU A 28 7.50 6.79 -14.17
CA GLU A 28 8.72 6.31 -13.52
C GLU A 28 9.07 7.10 -12.26
N LEU A 29 8.74 8.40 -12.22
CA LEU A 29 8.95 9.21 -11.02
C LEU A 29 7.98 8.80 -9.92
N SER A 30 6.72 8.50 -10.26
CA SER A 30 5.72 7.97 -9.32
C SER A 30 6.15 6.62 -8.74
N ARG A 31 6.63 5.71 -9.60
CA ARG A 31 7.15 4.40 -9.19
C ARG A 31 8.36 4.54 -8.27
N SER A 32 9.35 5.33 -8.67
CA SER A 32 10.58 5.54 -7.89
C SER A 32 10.29 6.13 -6.50
N ARG A 33 9.39 7.12 -6.41
CA ARG A 33 8.99 7.70 -5.12
C ARG A 33 8.28 6.69 -4.22
N ARG A 34 7.36 5.89 -4.77
CA ARG A 34 6.70 4.80 -4.03
C ARG A 34 7.73 3.82 -3.48
N ASP A 35 8.67 3.37 -4.31
CA ASP A 35 9.67 2.37 -3.91
C ASP A 35 10.59 2.88 -2.79
N GLN A 36 10.97 4.17 -2.85
CA GLN A 36 11.71 4.83 -1.76
C GLN A 36 10.92 4.87 -0.45
N ILE A 37 9.63 5.19 -0.51
CA ILE A 37 8.75 5.18 0.68
C ILE A 37 8.61 3.76 1.23
N LEU A 38 8.39 2.76 0.38
CA LEU A 38 8.28 1.35 0.80
C LEU A 38 9.56 0.84 1.46
N LYS A 39 10.72 1.23 0.92
CA LYS A 39 12.02 0.89 1.52
C LYS A 39 12.14 1.48 2.93
N LEU A 40 11.82 2.76 3.11
CA LEU A 40 11.88 3.42 4.43
C LEU A 40 10.90 2.79 5.43
N LEU A 41 9.67 2.50 5.01
CA LEU A 41 8.67 1.87 5.88
C LEU A 41 9.07 0.45 6.29
N LYS A 42 9.68 -0.31 5.36
CA LYS A 42 10.22 -1.63 5.64
C LYS A 42 11.38 -1.56 6.65
N GLU A 43 12.28 -0.59 6.51
CA GLU A 43 13.37 -0.35 7.46
C GLU A 43 12.85 0.04 8.86
N GLN A 44 11.69 0.71 8.93
CA GLN A 44 10.99 1.05 10.17
C GLN A 44 10.14 -0.10 10.74
N GLY A 45 10.13 -1.28 10.10
CA GLY A 45 9.35 -2.44 10.54
C GLY A 45 7.84 -2.27 10.40
N GLN A 46 7.37 -1.34 9.56
CA GLN A 46 5.94 -1.14 9.31
C GLN A 46 5.43 -2.20 8.33
N ASN A 47 4.34 -2.87 8.69
CA ASN A 47 3.66 -3.81 7.80
C ASN A 47 2.73 -3.03 6.87
N VAL A 48 3.17 -2.84 5.62
CA VAL A 48 2.41 -2.14 4.58
C VAL A 48 2.34 -2.99 3.33
N VAL A 49 1.20 -2.92 2.63
CA VAL A 49 1.03 -3.52 1.30
C VAL A 49 1.04 -2.43 0.23
N TYR A 50 1.31 -2.79 -1.01
CA TYR A 50 1.34 -1.82 -2.09
C TYR A 50 0.87 -2.42 -3.41
N ALA A 51 0.31 -1.56 -4.26
CA ALA A 51 -0.01 -1.90 -5.63
C ALA A 51 1.22 -1.65 -6.52
N GLU A 52 1.54 -2.62 -7.38
CA GLU A 52 2.54 -2.48 -8.43
C GLU A 52 2.04 -1.60 -9.57
N THR A 53 0.73 -1.66 -9.85
CA THR A 53 0.09 -0.81 -10.85
C THR A 53 0.12 0.65 -10.41
N VAL A 54 0.74 1.52 -11.22
CA VAL A 54 0.63 2.97 -11.10
C VAL A 54 -0.66 3.40 -11.79
N VAL A 55 -1.50 4.16 -11.10
CA VAL A 55 -2.83 4.54 -11.59
C VAL A 55 -2.74 5.77 -12.50
N GLU A 56 -2.96 5.58 -13.80
CA GLU A 56 -3.06 6.68 -14.77
C GLU A 56 -4.52 6.93 -15.22
N ASN A 57 -5.40 5.93 -15.06
CA ASN A 57 -6.81 5.98 -15.48
C ASN A 57 -7.68 5.07 -14.60
N GLU A 58 -8.98 5.02 -14.89
CA GLU A 58 -9.95 4.25 -14.10
C GLU A 58 -9.76 2.72 -14.21
N LEU A 59 -9.21 2.22 -15.33
CA LEU A 59 -8.93 0.79 -15.48
C LEU A 59 -7.77 0.37 -14.57
N ASP A 60 -6.74 1.20 -14.48
CA ASP A 60 -5.60 0.93 -13.60
C ASP A 60 -5.98 1.07 -12.13
N ALA A 61 -6.93 1.94 -11.79
CA ALA A 61 -7.50 1.99 -10.43
C ALA A 61 -8.17 0.66 -10.05
N ARG A 62 -8.88 0.00 -10.98
CA ARG A 62 -9.48 -1.32 -10.72
C ARG A 62 -8.43 -2.41 -10.56
N LYS A 63 -7.36 -2.38 -11.34
CA LYS A 63 -6.23 -3.32 -11.21
C LYS A 63 -5.51 -3.15 -9.87
N ALA A 64 -5.14 -1.91 -9.51
CA ALA A 64 -4.51 -1.60 -8.24
C ALA A 64 -5.40 -2.03 -7.04
N LEU A 65 -6.71 -1.85 -7.15
CA LEU A 65 -7.65 -2.34 -6.13
C LEU A 65 -7.63 -3.87 -6.02
N ALA A 66 -7.50 -4.60 -7.13
CA ALA A 66 -7.43 -6.06 -7.12
C ALA A 66 -6.10 -6.58 -6.53
N GLU A 67 -5.00 -5.82 -6.66
CA GLU A 67 -3.71 -6.14 -6.06
C GLU A 67 -3.68 -5.95 -4.53
N LEU A 68 -4.53 -5.07 -4.00
CA LEU A 68 -4.59 -4.72 -2.58
C LEU A 68 -5.68 -5.47 -1.78
N LYS A 69 -6.52 -6.24 -2.46
CA LYS A 69 -7.57 -7.07 -1.84
C LYS A 69 -7.03 -8.42 -1.39
#